data_AF-A0AAV2TZ97-F1
#
_entry.id   AF-A0AAV2TZ97-F1
#
_cell.length_a   1.000
_cell.length_b   1.000
_cell.length_c   1.000
_cell.angle_alpha   90.00
_cell.angle_beta   90.00
_cell.angle_gamma   90.00
#
_symmetry.space_group_name_H-M   'P 1'
#
loop_
_entity.id
_entity.type
_entity.pdbx_description
1 polymer ?
#
loop_
_entity_poly.entity_id
_entity_poly.type
_entity_poly.pdbx_seq_one_letter_code
_entity_poly.pdbx_strand_id
1 'polypeptide(L)'
;MMCDMVTLVAEEQSFQILRDVLIRFSSYFSAALESGMSEAQTNRFVFPNLSAQQLRLVTLCAPSNFQVWPAEKTSTHRDSITCFLKVDLLEVLSGAEAADYLQISALSQLCLQRLGEIMSRLFEPESIITHQHHNCGVFSCWLHWWTELNKDCKDPFTNMFFQYTLRYPNLVLQPSSSNSTPDCLDLVIHFLSSDAVRVSDETVILDLIINWINFLLSTTEFCGSDILQSLLNCLRPGLLPSSALDHLFRFWSESVRELKWKNQLSCDELSDLVTNGFKTGPFASLTNRVPPAYQTICCPRASTPCLNINICMHSELASIFKLLRNRASTFPPANG
;
A
#
# COMPACT_ATOMS: atom_id res chain seq x y z
N MET A 1 -22.41 -6.90 -42.01
CA MET A 1 -21.16 -6.79 -41.24
C MET A 1 -21.21 -7.87 -40.16
N MET A 2 -20.39 -8.91 -40.27
CA MET A 2 -20.25 -9.89 -39.19
C MET A 2 -19.45 -9.23 -38.07
N CYS A 3 -19.97 -9.26 -36.84
CA CYS A 3 -19.19 -8.85 -35.67
C CYS A 3 -18.06 -9.87 -35.50
N ASP A 4 -16.83 -9.50 -35.83
CA ASP A 4 -15.66 -10.35 -35.60
C ASP A 4 -15.37 -10.37 -34.10
N MET A 5 -15.71 -11.48 -33.45
CA MET A 5 -15.59 -11.67 -32.00
C MET A 5 -14.39 -12.57 -31.72
N VAL A 6 -13.61 -12.21 -30.70
CA VAL A 6 -12.56 -13.03 -30.13
C VAL A 6 -13.08 -13.67 -28.84
N THR A 7 -12.81 -14.97 -28.68
CA THR A 7 -13.15 -15.72 -27.48
C THR A 7 -11.93 -15.79 -26.55
N LEU A 8 -12.06 -15.26 -25.35
CA LEU A 8 -11.06 -15.33 -24.28
C LEU A 8 -11.47 -16.40 -23.28
N VAL A 9 -10.53 -17.25 -22.87
CA VAL A 9 -10.81 -18.41 -22.00
C VAL A 9 -9.86 -18.42 -20.82
N ALA A 10 -10.41 -18.52 -19.61
CA ALA A 10 -9.69 -18.74 -18.36
C ALA A 10 -10.55 -19.60 -17.43
N GLU A 11 -9.92 -20.50 -16.67
CA GLU A 11 -10.61 -21.37 -15.70
C GLU A 11 -11.88 -22.03 -16.27
N GLU A 12 -11.77 -22.57 -17.49
CA GLU A 12 -12.87 -23.22 -18.23
C GLU A 12 -14.04 -22.31 -18.63
N GLN A 13 -14.02 -21.03 -18.25
CA GLN A 13 -15.01 -20.04 -18.63
C GLN A 13 -14.58 -19.32 -19.91
N SER A 14 -15.55 -18.94 -20.74
CA SER A 14 -15.31 -18.25 -22.01
C SER A 14 -16.07 -16.95 -22.10
N PHE A 15 -15.37 -15.92 -22.58
CA PHE A 15 -15.87 -14.55 -22.72
C PHE A 15 -15.66 -14.09 -24.15
N GLN A 16 -16.55 -13.24 -24.67
CA GLN A 16 -16.47 -12.75 -26.04
C GLN A 16 -16.31 -11.24 -26.06
N ILE A 17 -15.32 -10.76 -26.83
CA ILE A 17 -15.03 -9.34 -27.02
C ILE A 17 -14.86 -9.07 -28.52
N LEU A 18 -15.29 -7.91 -28.99
CA LEU A 18 -15.07 -7.47 -30.36
C LEU A 18 -13.57 -7.37 -30.66
N ARG A 19 -13.15 -7.96 -31.77
CA ARG A 19 -11.75 -7.96 -32.23
C ARG A 19 -11.19 -6.54 -32.34
N ASP A 20 -11.96 -5.63 -32.93
CA ASP A 20 -11.56 -4.24 -33.14
C ASP A 20 -11.26 -3.52 -31.82
N VAL A 21 -12.00 -3.82 -30.75
CA VAL A 21 -11.76 -3.25 -29.42
C VAL A 21 -10.45 -3.79 -28.85
N LEU A 22 -10.19 -5.09 -28.96
CA LEU A 22 -8.95 -5.68 -28.47
C LEU A 22 -7.72 -5.13 -29.21
N ILE A 23 -7.73 -5.11 -30.55
CA ILE A 23 -6.61 -4.57 -31.34
C ILE A 23 -6.35 -3.10 -31.00
N ARG A 24 -7.41 -2.31 -30.85
CA ARG A 24 -7.27 -0.87 -30.59
C ARG A 24 -6.70 -0.54 -29.22
N PHE A 25 -7.01 -1.34 -28.20
CA PHE A 25 -6.71 -1.00 -26.80
C PHE A 25 -5.66 -1.89 -26.13
N SER A 26 -5.27 -3.01 -26.76
CA SER A 26 -4.26 -3.94 -26.24
C SER A 26 -3.12 -4.11 -27.23
N SER A 27 -1.89 -3.76 -26.84
CA SER A 27 -0.70 -4.07 -27.65
C SER A 27 -0.46 -5.57 -27.75
N TYR A 28 -0.82 -6.34 -26.72
CA TYR A 28 -0.79 -7.80 -26.75
C TYR A 28 -1.65 -8.35 -27.90
N PHE A 29 -2.93 -7.96 -27.98
CA PHE A 29 -3.81 -8.47 -29.02
C PHE A 29 -3.51 -7.89 -30.39
N SER A 30 -3.06 -6.63 -30.49
CA SER A 30 -2.59 -6.06 -31.75
C SER A 30 -1.46 -6.93 -32.34
N ALA A 31 -0.46 -7.29 -31.53
CA ALA A 31 0.63 -8.15 -31.97
C ALA A 31 0.19 -9.60 -32.21
N ALA A 32 -0.59 -10.17 -31.30
CA ALA A 32 -0.98 -11.58 -31.36
C ALA A 32 -1.92 -11.89 -32.52
N LEU A 33 -2.77 -10.94 -32.92
CA LEU A 33 -3.69 -11.11 -34.06
C LEU A 33 -3.00 -10.87 -35.41
N GLU A 34 -1.86 -10.18 -35.43
CA GLU A 34 -1.03 -9.96 -36.62
C GLU A 34 0.05 -11.03 -36.81
N SER A 35 0.42 -11.76 -35.75
CA SER A 35 1.55 -12.70 -35.76
C SER A 35 1.29 -14.04 -36.47
N GLY A 36 0.07 -14.30 -36.93
CA GLY A 36 -0.28 -15.52 -37.66
C GLY A 36 -0.33 -16.80 -36.81
N MET A 37 -0.34 -16.68 -35.48
CA MET A 37 -0.46 -17.81 -34.55
C MET A 37 -1.81 -18.54 -34.67
N SER A 38 -1.90 -19.77 -34.18
CA SER A 38 -3.11 -20.59 -34.27
C SER A 38 -4.30 -19.95 -33.54
N GLU A 39 -4.05 -19.20 -32.47
CA GLU A 39 -5.04 -18.43 -31.73
C GLU A 39 -5.64 -17.31 -32.60
N ALA A 40 -4.82 -16.67 -33.44
CA ALA A 40 -5.27 -15.62 -34.37
C ALA A 40 -6.13 -16.17 -35.51
N GLN A 41 -5.91 -17.43 -35.90
CA GLN A 41 -6.71 -18.12 -36.91
C GLN A 41 -8.05 -18.61 -36.35
N THR A 42 -8.05 -19.04 -35.09
CA THR A 42 -9.24 -19.59 -34.41
C THR A 42 -10.06 -18.53 -33.67
N ASN A 43 -9.55 -17.30 -33.56
CA ASN A 43 -10.10 -16.23 -32.72
C ASN A 43 -10.33 -16.70 -31.28
N ARG A 44 -9.53 -17.63 -30.77
CA ARG A 44 -9.66 -18.22 -29.43
C ARG A 44 -8.34 -18.15 -28.69
N PHE A 45 -8.33 -17.41 -27.59
CA PHE A 45 -7.16 -17.23 -26.74
C PHE A 45 -7.41 -17.85 -25.36
N VAL A 46 -6.50 -18.71 -24.92
CA VAL A 46 -6.59 -19.38 -23.62
C VAL A 46 -5.49 -18.84 -22.71
N PHE A 47 -5.88 -18.39 -21.52
CA PHE A 47 -4.99 -17.76 -20.55
C PHE A 47 -4.89 -18.63 -19.30
N PRO A 48 -3.80 -19.40 -19.12
CA PRO A 48 -3.61 -20.21 -17.92
C PRO A 48 -3.23 -19.38 -16.69
N ASN A 49 -2.74 -18.16 -16.89
CA ASN A 49 -2.22 -17.29 -15.83
C ASN A 49 -3.21 -16.19 -15.40
N LEU A 50 -4.38 -16.11 -16.05
CA LEU A 50 -5.44 -15.18 -15.68
C LEU A 50 -6.62 -15.96 -15.12
N SER A 51 -7.30 -15.39 -14.13
CA SER A 51 -8.55 -15.95 -13.62
C SER A 51 -9.75 -15.59 -14.51
N ALA A 52 -10.85 -16.33 -14.36
CA ALA A 52 -12.09 -15.99 -15.05
C ALA A 52 -12.63 -14.62 -14.58
N GLN A 53 -12.41 -14.23 -13.33
CA GLN A 53 -12.81 -12.93 -12.81
C GLN A 53 -12.07 -11.78 -13.52
N GLN A 54 -10.76 -11.94 -13.75
CA GLN A 54 -9.95 -10.97 -14.49
C GLN A 54 -10.46 -10.77 -15.92
N LEU A 55 -10.67 -11.87 -16.65
CA LEU A 55 -11.20 -11.80 -18.02
C LEU A 55 -12.64 -11.25 -18.07
N ARG A 56 -13.45 -11.58 -17.07
CA ARG A 56 -14.80 -11.03 -16.95
C ARG A 56 -14.77 -9.52 -16.81
N LEU A 57 -13.90 -8.97 -15.97
CA LEU A 57 -13.77 -7.51 -15.80
C LEU A 57 -13.35 -6.84 -17.11
N VAL A 58 -12.32 -7.37 -17.79
CA VAL A 58 -11.89 -6.88 -19.12
C VAL A 58 -13.07 -6.86 -20.09
N THR A 59 -13.86 -7.94 -20.13
CA THR A 59 -15.03 -8.07 -21.00
C THR A 59 -16.13 -7.07 -20.66
N LEU A 60 -16.37 -6.79 -19.39
CA LEU A 60 -17.37 -5.82 -18.94
C LEU A 60 -16.98 -4.37 -19.22
N CYS A 61 -15.68 -4.06 -19.21
CA CYS A 61 -15.15 -2.74 -19.55
C CYS A 61 -15.03 -2.49 -21.06
N ALA A 62 -14.92 -3.54 -21.87
CA ALA A 62 -14.70 -3.42 -23.32
C ALA A 62 -15.79 -2.62 -24.07
N PRO A 63 -17.11 -2.77 -23.80
CA PRO A 63 -18.16 -2.01 -24.49
C PRO A 63 -18.07 -0.50 -24.29
N SER A 64 -17.52 -0.05 -23.16
CA SER A 64 -17.27 1.37 -22.87
C SER A 64 -15.91 1.84 -23.37
N ASN A 65 -15.20 1.04 -24.19
CA ASN A 65 -13.82 1.28 -24.58
C ASN A 65 -12.89 1.49 -23.37
N PHE A 66 -13.14 0.78 -22.27
CA PHE A 66 -12.41 0.91 -21.01
C PHE A 66 -12.46 2.31 -20.38
N GLN A 67 -13.51 3.10 -20.67
CA GLN A 67 -13.66 4.45 -20.12
C GLN A 67 -14.57 4.50 -18.88
N VAL A 68 -15.39 3.46 -18.67
CA VAL A 68 -16.40 3.44 -17.61
C VAL A 68 -16.26 2.14 -16.83
N TRP A 69 -16.14 2.27 -15.50
CA TRP A 69 -16.18 1.12 -14.59
C TRP A 69 -17.55 0.44 -14.68
N PRO A 70 -17.61 -0.90 -14.81
CA PRO A 70 -18.88 -1.58 -14.98
C PRO A 70 -19.79 -1.32 -13.78
N ALA A 71 -21.02 -0.87 -14.06
CA ALA A 71 -22.00 -0.66 -13.01
C ALA A 71 -22.25 -1.97 -12.26
N GLU A 72 -22.27 -1.90 -10.93
CA GLU A 72 -22.67 -3.02 -10.08
C GLU A 72 -24.04 -3.51 -10.55
N LYS A 73 -24.10 -4.63 -11.28
CA LYS A 73 -25.35 -5.39 -11.39
C LYS A 73 -25.58 -5.97 -10.01
N THR A 74 -26.32 -5.23 -9.21
CA THR A 74 -26.85 -5.61 -7.90
C THR A 74 -27.21 -7.09 -7.88
N SER A 75 -26.34 -7.91 -7.30
CA SER A 75 -26.76 -9.18 -6.75
C SER A 75 -27.61 -8.86 -5.52
N THR A 76 -28.90 -8.93 -5.72
CA THR A 76 -29.89 -9.23 -4.69
C THR A 76 -29.40 -10.44 -3.89
N HIS A 77 -29.35 -10.32 -2.55
CA HIS A 77 -28.62 -11.16 -1.57
C HIS A 77 -27.18 -10.73 -1.28
N ARG A 78 -27.08 -9.51 -0.73
CA ARG A 78 -25.88 -9.00 -0.06
C ARG A 78 -25.90 -9.49 1.39
N ASP A 79 -25.33 -10.67 1.64
CA ASP A 79 -25.16 -11.18 2.99
C ASP A 79 -24.26 -10.23 3.80
N SER A 80 -24.67 -9.93 5.03
CA SER A 80 -24.06 -8.97 5.96
C SER A 80 -22.65 -9.33 6.46
N ILE A 81 -21.97 -10.27 5.80
CA ILE A 81 -20.74 -10.91 6.28
C ILE A 81 -19.51 -10.40 5.50
N THR A 82 -19.68 -9.87 4.28
CA THR A 82 -18.55 -9.43 3.44
C THR A 82 -18.52 -7.91 3.28
N CYS A 83 -17.35 -7.33 3.56
CA CYS A 83 -17.11 -5.91 3.39
C CYS A 83 -17.03 -5.54 1.91
N PHE A 84 -17.99 -4.76 1.40
CA PHE A 84 -18.05 -4.35 -0.01
C PHE A 84 -16.78 -3.64 -0.48
N LEU A 85 -16.22 -2.71 0.31
CA LEU A 85 -15.01 -1.99 -0.07
C LEU A 85 -13.78 -2.90 -0.20
N LYS A 86 -13.72 -4.00 0.55
CA LYS A 86 -12.67 -5.01 0.40
C LYS A 86 -12.82 -5.77 -0.93
N VAL A 87 -14.05 -6.12 -1.30
CA VAL A 87 -14.35 -6.80 -2.58
C VAL A 87 -14.04 -5.88 -3.76
N ASP A 88 -14.50 -4.62 -3.71
CA ASP A 88 -14.20 -3.60 -4.72
C ASP A 88 -12.69 -3.41 -4.90
N LEU A 89 -11.94 -3.36 -3.80
CA LEU A 89 -10.49 -3.21 -3.84
C LEU A 89 -9.82 -4.41 -4.52
N LEU A 90 -10.19 -5.63 -4.13
CA LEU A 90 -9.66 -6.86 -4.75
C LEU A 90 -10.00 -6.93 -6.24
N GLU A 91 -11.21 -6.54 -6.64
CA GLU A 91 -11.61 -6.50 -8.05
C GLU A 91 -10.75 -5.52 -8.86
N VAL A 92 -10.48 -4.33 -8.31
CA VAL A 92 -9.61 -3.33 -8.95
C VAL A 92 -8.17 -3.79 -9.08
N LEU A 93 -7.60 -4.40 -8.03
CA LEU A 93 -6.24 -4.94 -8.05
C LEU A 93 -6.12 -6.08 -9.07
N SER A 94 -7.08 -7.01 -9.07
CA SER A 94 -7.15 -8.09 -10.05
C SER A 94 -7.28 -7.56 -11.48
N GLY A 95 -8.06 -6.49 -11.67
CA GLY A 95 -8.17 -5.79 -12.94
C GLY A 95 -6.88 -5.11 -13.39
N ALA A 96 -6.10 -4.56 -12.46
CA ALA A 96 -4.80 -3.95 -12.75
C ALA A 96 -3.79 -5.00 -13.24
N GLU A 97 -3.74 -6.17 -12.60
CA GLU A 97 -2.91 -7.31 -13.06
C GLU A 97 -3.30 -7.76 -14.46
N ALA A 98 -4.60 -7.89 -14.74
CA ALA A 98 -5.09 -8.27 -16.06
C ALA A 98 -4.76 -7.20 -17.12
N ALA A 99 -4.85 -5.92 -16.75
CA ALA A 99 -4.51 -4.81 -17.62
C ALA A 99 -3.02 -4.79 -17.94
N ASP A 100 -2.15 -5.08 -16.98
CA ASP A 100 -0.71 -5.16 -17.20
C ASP A 100 -0.37 -6.36 -18.10
N TYR A 101 -0.87 -7.55 -17.76
CA TYR A 101 -0.63 -8.77 -18.53
C TYR A 101 -1.08 -8.65 -19.99
N LEU A 102 -2.30 -8.14 -20.21
CA LEU A 102 -2.86 -7.93 -21.56
C LEU A 102 -2.41 -6.61 -22.19
N GLN A 103 -1.57 -5.83 -21.50
CA GLN A 103 -1.06 -4.54 -21.94
C GLN A 103 -2.16 -3.57 -22.41
N ILE A 104 -3.21 -3.41 -21.60
CA ILE A 104 -4.37 -2.54 -21.84
C ILE A 104 -4.21 -1.27 -20.98
N SER A 105 -3.49 -0.27 -21.47
CA SER A 105 -3.20 0.94 -20.70
C SER A 105 -4.46 1.71 -20.27
N ALA A 106 -5.53 1.69 -21.10
CA ALA A 106 -6.79 2.34 -20.76
C ALA A 106 -7.48 1.69 -19.56
N LEU A 107 -7.42 0.35 -19.43
CA LEU A 107 -7.95 -0.37 -18.28
C LEU A 107 -7.09 -0.11 -17.04
N SER A 108 -5.76 -0.07 -17.16
CA SER A 108 -4.87 0.29 -16.06
C SER A 108 -5.19 1.69 -15.50
N GLN A 109 -5.41 2.68 -16.37
CA GLN A 109 -5.84 4.03 -15.97
C GLN A 109 -7.21 4.03 -15.28
N LEU A 110 -8.17 3.26 -15.79
CA LEU A 110 -9.49 3.12 -15.19
C LEU A 110 -9.42 2.47 -13.80
N CYS A 111 -8.63 1.40 -13.64
CA CYS A 111 -8.36 0.77 -12.35
C CYS A 111 -7.70 1.76 -11.38
N LEU A 112 -6.75 2.57 -11.83
CA LEU A 112 -6.09 3.58 -11.00
C LEU A 112 -7.08 4.64 -10.51
N GLN A 113 -7.97 5.12 -11.39
CA GLN A 113 -9.03 6.06 -11.00
C GLN A 113 -9.96 5.42 -9.96
N ARG A 114 -10.43 4.20 -10.21
CA ARG A 114 -11.32 3.49 -9.29
C ARG A 114 -10.66 3.21 -7.96
N LEU A 115 -9.38 2.85 -7.95
CA LEU A 115 -8.59 2.70 -6.74
C LEU A 115 -8.58 4.00 -5.93
N GLY A 116 -8.32 5.14 -6.57
CA GLY A 116 -8.36 6.45 -5.91
C GLY A 116 -9.72 6.74 -5.25
N GLU A 117 -10.83 6.41 -5.90
CA GLU A 117 -12.19 6.54 -5.35
C GLU A 117 -12.44 5.60 -4.16
N ILE A 118 -11.96 4.36 -4.22
CA ILE A 118 -12.07 3.39 -3.12
C ILE A 118 -11.24 3.86 -1.93
N MET A 119 -9.98 4.24 -2.15
CA MET A 119 -9.06 4.68 -1.11
C MET A 119 -9.56 5.96 -0.43
N SER A 120 -10.09 6.91 -1.22
CA SER A 120 -10.68 8.13 -0.64
C SER A 120 -11.81 7.81 0.33
N ARG A 121 -12.72 6.89 -0.04
CA ARG A 121 -13.83 6.46 0.81
C ARG A 121 -13.37 5.63 2.01
N LEU A 122 -12.47 4.67 1.81
CA LEU A 122 -11.98 3.75 2.85
C LEU A 122 -11.33 4.50 4.02
N PHE A 123 -10.64 5.60 3.73
CA PHE A 123 -9.93 6.40 4.73
C PHE A 123 -10.70 7.66 5.15
N GLU A 124 -12.01 7.74 4.87
CA GLU A 124 -12.89 8.71 5.55
C GLU A 124 -13.07 8.30 7.02
N PRO A 125 -13.13 9.25 7.97
CA PRO A 125 -13.21 8.94 9.40
C PRO A 125 -14.38 8.00 9.76
N GLU A 126 -15.56 8.22 9.19
CA GLU A 126 -16.74 7.38 9.43
C GLU A 126 -16.55 5.96 8.88
N SER A 127 -15.90 5.84 7.72
CA SER A 127 -15.60 4.55 7.10
C SER A 127 -14.59 3.76 7.92
N ILE A 128 -13.53 4.41 8.41
CA ILE A 128 -12.52 3.80 9.28
C ILE A 128 -13.18 3.19 10.52
N ILE A 129 -13.99 3.97 11.24
CA ILE A 129 -14.69 3.52 12.45
C ILE A 129 -15.59 2.32 12.13
N THR A 130 -16.35 2.41 11.03
CA THR A 130 -17.24 1.34 10.58
C THR A 130 -16.47 0.05 10.30
N HIS A 131 -15.34 0.11 9.60
CA HIS A 131 -14.54 -1.07 9.26
C HIS A 131 -13.77 -1.66 10.43
N GLN A 132 -13.35 -0.83 11.38
CA GLN A 132 -12.78 -1.30 12.65
C GLN A 132 -13.84 -2.02 13.48
N HIS A 133 -15.07 -1.49 13.57
CA HIS A 133 -16.16 -2.13 14.30
C HIS A 133 -16.61 -3.44 13.65
N HIS A 134 -16.70 -3.47 12.32
CA HIS A 134 -17.05 -4.66 11.54
C HIS A 134 -15.92 -5.71 11.51
N ASN A 135 -14.68 -5.32 11.83
CA ASN A 135 -13.49 -6.19 11.84
C ASN A 135 -13.32 -7.01 10.53
N CYS A 136 -13.54 -6.39 9.37
CA CYS A 136 -13.46 -7.09 8.09
C CYS A 136 -12.03 -7.36 7.58
N GLY A 137 -11.02 -6.93 8.34
CA GLY A 137 -9.61 -7.10 8.00
C GLY A 137 -9.17 -6.34 6.74
N VAL A 138 -9.89 -5.31 6.30
CA VAL A 138 -9.49 -4.51 5.13
C VAL A 138 -8.13 -3.83 5.34
N PHE A 139 -7.88 -3.28 6.54
CA PHE A 139 -6.59 -2.69 6.89
C PHE A 139 -5.52 -3.73 7.18
N SER A 140 -5.89 -4.89 7.75
CA SER A 140 -4.92 -5.96 8.03
C SER A 140 -4.40 -6.67 6.78
N CYS A 141 -5.14 -6.62 5.66
CA CYS A 141 -4.68 -7.13 4.36
C CYS A 141 -3.84 -6.10 3.58
N TRP A 142 -3.72 -4.86 4.07
CA TRP A 142 -3.08 -3.77 3.34
C TRP A 142 -1.63 -4.06 2.94
N LEU A 143 -0.81 -4.50 3.89
CA LEU A 143 0.60 -4.79 3.63
C LEU A 143 0.78 -5.91 2.61
N HIS A 144 -0.03 -6.97 2.70
CA HIS A 144 0.00 -8.06 1.72
C HIS A 144 -0.24 -7.52 0.30
N TRP A 145 -1.32 -6.77 0.07
CA TRP A 145 -1.59 -6.17 -1.24
C TRP A 145 -0.48 -5.22 -1.69
N TRP A 146 0.05 -4.43 -0.77
CA TRP A 146 1.13 -3.51 -1.08
C TRP A 146 2.41 -4.26 -1.48
N THR A 147 2.78 -5.34 -0.79
CA THR A 147 3.94 -6.15 -1.15
C THR A 147 3.81 -6.83 -2.51
N GLU A 148 2.61 -7.29 -2.86
CA GLU A 148 2.36 -7.89 -4.18
C GLU A 148 2.60 -6.88 -5.31
N LEU A 149 2.13 -5.64 -5.13
CA LEU A 149 2.31 -4.55 -6.09
C LEU A 149 3.74 -3.98 -6.12
N ASN A 150 4.46 -4.02 -5.00
CA ASN A 150 5.76 -3.36 -4.88
C ASN A 150 6.91 -4.11 -5.56
N LYS A 151 6.67 -5.32 -6.10
CA LYS A 151 7.67 -6.12 -6.83
C LYS A 151 8.30 -5.36 -8.00
N ASP A 152 7.60 -4.38 -8.58
CA ASP A 152 8.09 -3.57 -9.72
C ASP A 152 8.42 -2.10 -9.38
N CYS A 153 8.38 -1.71 -8.09
CA CYS A 153 8.90 -0.46 -7.49
C CYS A 153 8.54 0.92 -8.10
N LYS A 154 7.83 1.01 -9.23
CA LYS A 154 7.53 2.28 -9.93
C LYS A 154 6.11 2.37 -10.51
N ASP A 155 5.19 1.62 -9.95
CA ASP A 155 3.81 1.60 -10.38
C ASP A 155 2.97 2.69 -9.65
N PRO A 156 2.15 3.51 -10.36
CA PRO A 156 1.21 4.44 -9.75
C PRO A 156 0.32 3.85 -8.64
N PHE A 157 0.00 2.55 -8.69
CA PHE A 157 -0.76 1.87 -7.63
C PHE A 157 0.05 1.80 -6.33
N THR A 158 1.32 1.37 -6.40
CA THR A 158 2.26 1.33 -5.27
C THR A 158 2.43 2.71 -4.63
N ASN A 159 2.51 3.78 -5.44
CA ASN A 159 2.58 5.14 -4.90
C ASN A 159 1.31 5.52 -4.12
N MET A 160 0.11 5.12 -4.57
CA MET A 160 -1.11 5.35 -3.78
C MET A 160 -1.07 4.65 -2.43
N PHE A 161 -0.69 3.37 -2.39
CA PHE A 161 -0.54 2.66 -1.13
C PHE A 161 0.46 3.37 -0.21
N PHE A 162 1.61 3.76 -0.74
CA PHE A 162 2.61 4.53 0.00
C PHE A 162 2.04 5.83 0.60
N GLN A 163 1.32 6.65 -0.19
CA GLN A 163 0.75 7.92 0.30
C GLN A 163 -0.28 7.72 1.43
N TYR A 164 -1.12 6.69 1.33
CA TYR A 164 -2.09 6.39 2.39
C TYR A 164 -1.43 5.79 3.63
N THR A 165 -0.40 4.96 3.46
CA THR A 165 0.42 4.47 4.59
C THR A 165 1.12 5.64 5.30
N LEU A 166 1.67 6.62 4.56
CA LEU A 166 2.28 7.82 5.15
C LEU A 166 1.32 8.59 6.05
N ARG A 167 0.02 8.58 5.73
CA ARG A 167 -1.00 9.33 6.46
C ARG A 167 -1.64 8.53 7.60
N TYR A 168 -1.75 7.22 7.45
CA TYR A 168 -2.47 6.34 8.39
C TYR A 168 -1.62 5.12 8.83
N PRO A 169 -0.37 5.32 9.27
CA PRO A 169 0.53 4.20 9.55
C PRO A 169 0.00 3.27 10.64
N ASN A 170 -0.65 3.82 11.66
CA ASN A 170 -1.24 3.07 12.78
C ASN A 170 -2.40 2.15 12.37
N LEU A 171 -3.03 2.38 11.23
CA LEU A 171 -4.13 1.53 10.74
C LEU A 171 -3.60 0.39 9.87
N VAL A 172 -2.68 0.71 8.96
CA VAL A 172 -2.31 -0.20 7.87
C VAL A 172 -1.02 -0.99 8.10
N LEU A 173 -0.15 -0.52 9.00
CA LEU A 173 1.10 -1.22 9.33
C LEU A 173 0.94 -2.17 10.52
N GLN A 174 -0.28 -2.51 10.91
CA GLN A 174 -0.49 -3.44 12.03
C GLN A 174 -0.12 -4.87 11.61
N PRO A 175 0.47 -5.67 12.52
CA PRO A 175 0.78 -7.06 12.25
C PRO A 175 -0.51 -7.88 12.04
N SER A 176 -0.43 -8.86 11.15
CA SER A 176 -1.49 -9.83 10.91
C SER A 176 -0.90 -11.14 10.40
N SER A 177 -1.65 -12.24 10.53
CA SER A 177 -1.23 -13.55 10.03
C SER A 177 -0.97 -13.59 8.53
N SER A 178 -1.58 -12.69 7.74
CA SER A 178 -1.34 -12.60 6.30
C SER A 178 -0.04 -11.88 5.93
N ASN A 179 0.60 -11.19 6.88
CA ASN A 179 1.70 -10.26 6.60
C ASN A 179 3.01 -10.66 7.31
N SER A 180 3.15 -11.91 7.76
CA SER A 180 4.38 -12.41 8.41
C SER A 180 5.51 -12.76 7.43
N THR A 181 5.34 -12.47 6.13
CA THR A 181 6.34 -12.79 5.12
C THR A 181 7.56 -11.86 5.24
N PRO A 182 8.77 -12.31 4.86
CA PRO A 182 9.97 -11.48 4.87
C PRO A 182 9.79 -10.16 4.09
N ASP A 183 9.17 -10.22 2.90
CA ASP A 183 8.92 -9.03 2.08
C ASP A 183 8.02 -7.99 2.78
N CYS A 184 7.02 -8.43 3.55
CA CYS A 184 6.17 -7.55 4.35
C CYS A 184 6.97 -6.89 5.47
N LEU A 185 7.81 -7.67 6.15
CA LEU A 185 8.64 -7.18 7.25
C LEU A 185 9.69 -6.18 6.76
N ASP A 186 10.34 -6.45 5.62
CA ASP A 186 11.28 -5.53 5.00
C ASP A 186 10.60 -4.21 4.61
N LEU A 187 9.39 -4.28 4.06
CA LEU A 187 8.59 -3.09 3.74
C LEU A 187 8.23 -2.29 5.00
N VAL A 188 7.81 -2.97 6.08
CA VAL A 188 7.50 -2.33 7.36
C VAL A 188 8.74 -1.68 7.95
N ILE A 189 9.89 -2.36 8.01
CA ILE A 189 11.15 -1.83 8.53
C ILE A 189 11.61 -0.64 7.68
N HIS A 190 11.57 -0.76 6.35
CA HIS A 190 11.91 0.32 5.44
C HIS A 190 11.04 1.55 5.70
N PHE A 191 9.74 1.34 5.90
CA PHE A 191 8.82 2.42 6.16
C PHE A 191 9.02 3.05 7.56
N LEU A 192 9.11 2.25 8.62
CA LEU A 192 9.28 2.72 9.99
C LEU A 192 10.65 3.37 10.24
N SER A 193 11.68 3.00 9.47
CA SER A 193 12.97 3.68 9.51
C SER A 193 12.98 5.02 8.77
N SER A 194 11.98 5.27 7.90
CA SER A 194 11.91 6.47 7.08
C SER A 194 11.65 7.75 7.88
N ASP A 195 12.28 8.82 7.44
CA ASP A 195 12.07 10.20 7.86
C ASP A 195 10.73 10.79 7.37
N ALA A 196 10.12 10.18 6.35
CA ALA A 196 8.92 10.70 5.69
C ALA A 196 7.60 10.41 6.43
N VAL A 197 7.61 9.48 7.40
CA VAL A 197 6.41 9.02 8.09
C VAL A 197 5.75 10.15 8.87
N ARG A 198 4.44 10.36 8.67
CA ARG A 198 3.66 11.40 9.36
C ARG A 198 2.93 10.81 10.56
N VAL A 199 3.56 10.85 11.71
CA VAL A 199 2.95 10.51 13.01
C VAL A 199 2.76 11.75 13.87
N SER A 200 1.83 11.70 14.82
CA SER A 200 1.66 12.76 15.83
C SER A 200 2.89 12.89 16.73
N ASP A 201 3.45 11.75 17.11
CA ASP A 201 4.60 11.59 17.98
C ASP A 201 5.16 10.17 17.85
N GLU A 202 6.36 9.95 18.40
CA GLU A 202 7.08 8.69 18.26
C GLU A 202 6.42 7.51 19.01
N THR A 203 5.46 7.76 19.91
CA THR A 203 4.73 6.69 20.62
C THR A 203 3.95 5.81 19.65
N VAL A 204 3.44 6.39 18.55
CA VAL A 204 2.75 5.61 17.49
C VAL A 204 3.70 4.58 16.86
N ILE A 205 4.96 4.96 16.66
CA ILE A 205 5.99 4.05 16.13
C ILE A 205 6.36 3.00 17.17
N LEU A 206 6.50 3.38 18.43
CA LEU A 206 6.73 2.46 19.53
C LEU A 206 5.64 1.38 19.60
N ASP A 207 4.37 1.78 19.58
CA ASP A 207 3.24 0.86 19.65
C ASP A 207 3.22 -0.10 18.47
N LEU A 208 3.52 0.38 17.26
CA LEU A 208 3.66 -0.48 16.08
C LEU A 208 4.80 -1.48 16.23
N ILE A 209 5.98 -1.04 16.67
CA ILE A 209 7.14 -1.91 16.89
C ILE A 209 6.83 -2.98 17.95
N ILE A 210 6.22 -2.59 19.08
CA ILE A 210 5.83 -3.51 20.15
C ILE A 210 4.81 -4.53 19.62
N ASN A 211 3.79 -4.09 18.88
CA ASN A 211 2.80 -4.99 18.30
C ASN A 211 3.46 -6.01 17.37
N TRP A 212 4.36 -5.57 16.49
CA TRP A 212 5.09 -6.47 15.59
C TRP A 212 5.97 -7.46 16.34
N ILE A 213 6.77 -7.01 17.31
CA ILE A 213 7.64 -7.89 18.09
C ILE A 213 6.79 -8.92 18.84
N ASN A 214 5.72 -8.49 19.53
CA ASN A 214 4.82 -9.41 20.24
C ASN A 214 4.18 -10.43 19.30
N PHE A 215 3.72 -9.98 18.14
CA PHE A 215 3.16 -10.86 17.12
C PHE A 215 4.18 -11.91 16.67
N LEU A 216 5.40 -11.49 16.31
CA LEU A 216 6.47 -12.37 15.86
C LEU A 216 6.95 -13.36 16.94
N LEU A 217 6.99 -12.93 18.20
CA LEU A 217 7.31 -13.82 19.33
C LEU A 217 6.20 -14.84 19.60
N SER A 218 4.95 -14.51 19.28
CA SER A 218 3.79 -15.41 19.45
C SER A 218 3.63 -16.41 18.31
N THR A 219 4.18 -16.13 17.13
CA THR A 219 4.16 -17.04 15.99
C THR A 219 5.21 -18.14 16.13
N THR A 220 4.84 -19.39 15.88
CA THR A 220 5.76 -20.56 15.93
C THR A 220 6.81 -20.55 14.83
N GLU A 221 6.63 -19.73 13.80
CA GLU A 221 7.60 -19.50 12.73
C GLU A 221 8.65 -18.51 13.24
N PHE A 222 9.81 -19.06 13.59
CA PHE A 222 10.94 -18.35 14.19
C PHE A 222 11.37 -17.15 13.34
N CYS A 223 11.13 -15.94 13.85
CA CYS A 223 11.68 -14.72 13.28
C CYS A 223 13.09 -14.49 13.86
N GLY A 224 14.10 -14.37 12.99
CA GLY A 224 15.49 -14.20 13.42
C GLY A 224 15.68 -12.96 14.29
N SER A 225 16.63 -13.03 15.24
CA SER A 225 17.01 -11.90 16.11
C SER A 225 17.28 -10.61 15.35
N ASP A 226 17.78 -10.72 14.12
CA ASP A 226 18.10 -9.59 13.23
C ASP A 226 16.87 -8.76 12.83
N ILE A 227 15.70 -9.40 12.66
CA ILE A 227 14.46 -8.70 12.32
C ILE A 227 13.93 -7.94 13.54
N LEU A 228 13.88 -8.59 14.69
CA LEU A 228 13.48 -7.94 15.95
C LEU A 228 14.41 -6.76 16.26
N GLN A 229 15.70 -6.95 16.04
CA GLN A 229 16.72 -5.91 16.19
C GLN A 229 16.51 -4.76 15.20
N SER A 230 16.16 -5.05 13.95
CA SER A 230 15.89 -4.05 12.92
C SER A 230 14.62 -3.23 13.23
N LEU A 231 13.56 -3.88 13.72
CA LEU A 231 12.35 -3.21 14.19
C LEU A 231 12.68 -2.25 15.36
N LEU A 232 13.42 -2.73 16.36
CA LEU A 232 13.82 -1.91 17.50
C LEU A 232 14.70 -0.72 17.10
N ASN A 233 15.54 -0.89 16.07
CA ASN A 233 16.40 0.16 15.55
C ASN A 233 15.66 1.26 14.78
N CYS A 234 14.40 1.02 14.39
CA CYS A 234 13.57 2.04 13.73
C CYS A 234 13.12 3.15 14.70
N LEU A 235 13.12 2.86 16.01
CA LEU A 235 12.67 3.77 17.05
C LEU A 235 13.71 4.86 17.35
N ARG A 236 13.23 6.07 17.66
CA ARG A 236 14.03 7.20 18.13
C ARG A 236 13.70 7.54 19.59
N PRO A 237 14.34 6.88 20.57
CA PRO A 237 13.91 6.95 21.97
C PRO A 237 13.86 8.37 22.54
N GLY A 238 14.72 9.28 22.07
CA GLY A 238 14.75 10.66 22.57
C GLY A 238 13.50 11.48 22.23
N LEU A 239 12.75 11.08 21.20
CA LEU A 239 11.50 11.74 20.81
C LEU A 239 10.28 11.26 21.61
N LEU A 240 10.42 10.18 22.39
CA LEU A 240 9.33 9.64 23.18
C LEU A 240 9.06 10.50 24.42
N PRO A 241 7.79 10.67 24.82
CA PRO A 241 7.45 11.21 26.14
C PRO A 241 7.86 10.24 27.25
N SER A 242 8.02 10.75 28.49
CA SER A 242 8.45 9.93 29.64
C SER A 242 7.59 8.69 29.86
N SER A 243 6.27 8.79 29.73
CA SER A 243 5.37 7.64 29.89
C SER A 243 5.59 6.56 28.83
N ALA A 244 5.96 6.94 27.61
CA ALA A 244 6.25 5.99 26.54
C ALA A 244 7.66 5.38 26.68
N LEU A 245 8.61 6.11 27.26
CA LEU A 245 9.92 5.56 27.63
C LEU A 245 9.81 4.49 28.72
N ASP A 246 9.02 4.75 29.76
CA ASP A 246 8.75 3.75 30.80
C ASP A 246 8.13 2.48 30.19
N HIS A 247 7.23 2.67 29.23
CA HIS A 247 6.62 1.56 28.49
C HIS A 247 7.66 0.78 27.66
N LEU A 248 8.52 1.48 26.91
CA LEU A 248 9.62 0.88 26.14
C LEU A 248 10.55 0.07 27.03
N PHE A 249 11.02 0.63 28.14
CA PHE A 249 11.99 -0.03 29.01
C PHE A 249 11.39 -1.26 29.70
N ARG A 250 10.13 -1.17 30.17
CA ARG A 250 9.42 -2.32 30.71
C ARG A 250 9.33 -3.44 29.66
N PHE A 251 8.81 -3.13 28.49
CA PHE A 251 8.70 -4.08 27.38
C PHE A 251 10.04 -4.71 27.00
N TRP A 252 11.09 -3.90 26.85
CA TRP A 252 12.42 -4.37 26.49
C TRP A 252 12.96 -5.35 27.53
N SER A 253 12.93 -4.95 28.81
CA SER A 253 13.45 -5.77 29.91
C SER A 253 12.72 -7.11 30.07
N GLU A 254 11.42 -7.14 29.78
CA GLU A 254 10.56 -8.31 29.96
C GLU A 254 10.57 -9.24 28.73
N SER A 255 10.60 -8.69 27.52
CA SER A 255 10.34 -9.46 26.29
C SER A 255 11.56 -9.67 25.41
N VAL A 256 12.52 -8.73 25.38
CA VAL A 256 13.63 -8.73 24.40
C VAL A 256 14.96 -8.26 25.01
N ARG A 257 15.24 -8.68 26.24
CA ARG A 257 16.40 -8.23 27.04
C ARG A 257 17.75 -8.41 26.34
N GLU A 258 17.88 -9.41 25.49
CA GLU A 258 19.11 -9.74 24.78
C GLU A 258 19.43 -8.78 23.62
N LEU A 259 18.42 -8.06 23.11
CA LEU A 259 18.60 -7.09 22.02
C LEU A 259 19.31 -5.83 22.51
N LYS A 260 20.10 -5.20 21.64
CA LYS A 260 20.83 -3.96 21.92
C LYS A 260 20.43 -2.87 20.94
N TRP A 261 20.07 -1.68 21.40
CA TRP A 261 19.77 -0.56 20.51
C TRP A 261 20.95 -0.28 19.58
N LYS A 262 20.69 -0.28 18.27
CA LYS A 262 21.70 -0.16 17.20
C LYS A 262 22.89 -1.09 17.36
N ASN A 263 22.67 -2.28 17.93
CA ASN A 263 23.71 -3.26 18.27
C ASN A 263 24.78 -2.75 19.25
N GLN A 264 24.49 -1.68 20.00
CA GLN A 264 25.47 -0.99 20.84
C GLN A 264 25.04 -0.89 22.30
N LEU A 265 23.82 -0.43 22.56
CA LEU A 265 23.36 -0.11 23.92
C LEU A 265 22.37 -1.15 24.44
N SER A 266 22.62 -1.69 25.63
CA SER A 266 21.63 -2.45 26.38
C SER A 266 20.49 -1.54 26.90
N CYS A 267 19.40 -2.16 27.36
CA CYS A 267 18.27 -1.44 27.96
C CYS A 267 18.70 -0.53 29.13
N ASP A 268 19.57 -1.03 30.01
CA ASP A 268 20.04 -0.29 31.19
C ASP A 268 20.91 0.91 30.77
N GLU A 269 21.85 0.71 29.85
CA GLU A 269 22.71 1.78 29.33
C GLU A 269 21.91 2.86 28.61
N LEU A 270 20.88 2.48 27.85
CA LEU A 270 19.99 3.43 27.19
C LEU A 270 19.13 4.19 28.20
N SER A 271 18.62 3.52 29.24
CA SER A 271 17.84 4.16 30.31
C SER A 271 18.65 5.21 31.05
N ASP A 272 19.90 4.88 31.43
CA ASP A 272 20.81 5.82 32.07
C ASP A 272 21.13 7.01 31.17
N LEU A 273 21.34 6.75 29.88
CA LEU A 273 21.63 7.77 28.88
C LEU A 273 20.43 8.72 28.69
N VAL A 274 19.21 8.18 28.57
CA VAL A 274 17.97 8.97 28.42
C VAL A 274 17.70 9.82 29.67
N THR A 275 17.84 9.23 30.86
CA THR A 275 17.57 9.88 32.15
C THR A 275 18.55 11.01 32.46
N ASN A 276 19.83 10.84 32.11
CA ASN A 276 20.89 11.79 32.46
C ASN A 276 21.30 12.73 31.31
N GLY A 277 20.96 12.40 30.06
CA GLY A 277 21.54 13.02 28.87
C GLY A 277 20.58 13.85 28.01
N PHE A 278 19.27 13.79 28.26
CA PHE A 278 18.27 14.39 27.36
C PHE A 278 17.11 15.06 28.09
N LYS A 279 16.57 16.09 27.44
CA LYS A 279 15.17 16.48 27.62
C LYS A 279 14.36 15.75 26.57
N THR A 280 13.33 15.04 26.99
CA THR A 280 12.46 14.22 26.13
C THR A 280 11.31 15.04 25.55
N GLY A 281 10.68 14.54 24.48
CA GLY A 281 9.50 15.14 23.86
C GLY A 281 9.74 15.85 22.51
N PRO A 282 8.79 16.67 22.01
CA PRO A 282 8.82 17.20 20.63
C PRO A 282 9.97 18.21 20.38
N PHE A 283 10.59 18.72 21.44
CA PHE A 283 11.77 19.58 21.40
C PHE A 283 12.98 18.89 22.01
N ALA A 284 13.08 17.57 21.81
CA ALA A 284 14.13 16.76 22.42
C ALA A 284 15.50 17.39 22.15
N SER A 285 16.24 17.60 23.23
CA SER A 285 17.53 18.28 23.17
C SER A 285 18.54 17.59 24.05
N LEU A 286 19.77 17.52 23.57
CA LEU A 286 20.92 17.06 24.33
C LEU A 286 21.16 18.01 25.51
N THR A 287 21.08 17.49 26.75
CA THR A 287 21.46 18.26 27.94
C THR A 287 22.95 18.16 28.23
N ASN A 288 23.61 17.11 27.72
CA ASN A 288 25.03 16.82 27.89
C ASN A 288 25.71 16.48 26.54
N ARG A 289 27.05 16.53 26.50
CA ARG A 289 27.83 16.10 25.31
C ARG A 289 27.73 14.57 25.15
N VAL A 290 26.71 14.11 24.45
CA VAL A 290 26.57 12.71 24.06
C VAL A 290 27.44 12.45 22.81
N PRO A 291 28.11 11.29 22.70
CA PRO A 291 28.87 10.92 21.50
C PRO A 291 28.06 11.09 20.20
N PRO A 292 28.69 11.52 19.09
CA PRO A 292 28.01 11.74 17.81
C PRO A 292 27.16 10.56 17.32
N ALA A 293 27.59 9.33 17.63
CA ALA A 293 26.87 8.10 17.28
C ALA A 293 25.43 8.06 17.83
N TYR A 294 25.18 8.72 18.95
CA TYR A 294 23.90 8.71 19.67
C TYR A 294 23.07 9.97 19.45
N GLN A 295 23.53 10.93 18.63
CA GLN A 295 22.73 12.11 18.25
C GLN A 295 21.45 11.71 17.51
N THR A 296 21.48 10.56 16.83
CA THR A 296 20.32 9.97 16.14
C THR A 296 19.17 9.62 17.08
N ILE A 297 19.40 9.49 18.39
CA ILE A 297 18.37 9.22 19.40
C ILE A 297 17.34 10.36 19.48
N CYS A 298 17.78 11.60 19.27
CA CYS A 298 16.94 12.81 19.35
C CYS A 298 16.67 13.46 17.99
N CYS A 299 17.07 12.81 16.89
CA CYS A 299 16.91 13.40 15.57
C CYS A 299 15.43 13.31 15.15
N PRO A 300 14.72 14.45 14.97
CA PRO A 300 13.35 14.41 14.48
C PRO A 300 13.28 13.72 13.10
N ARG A 301 12.16 13.06 12.82
CA ARG A 301 11.92 12.38 11.52
C ARG A 301 11.96 13.37 10.36
N ALA A 302 11.31 14.52 10.50
CA ALA A 302 11.39 15.56 9.51
C ALA A 302 12.54 16.54 9.83
N SER A 303 13.30 16.91 8.80
CA SER A 303 14.34 17.95 8.85
C SER A 303 13.77 19.37 9.06
N THR A 304 12.45 19.53 8.96
CA THR A 304 11.70 20.77 9.21
C THR A 304 10.50 20.48 10.11
N PRO A 305 10.08 21.40 11.00
CA PRO A 305 8.88 21.23 11.80
C PRO A 305 7.67 21.13 10.88
N CYS A 306 7.20 19.92 10.65
CA CYS A 306 5.93 19.65 10.01
C CYS A 306 4.85 19.94 11.04
N LEU A 307 4.21 21.11 10.97
CA LEU A 307 2.87 21.21 11.53
C LEU A 307 2.05 20.12 10.83
N ASN A 308 1.60 19.11 11.59
CA ASN A 308 0.50 18.24 11.17
C ASN A 308 -0.75 19.12 11.10
N ILE A 309 -0.80 20.00 10.10
CA ILE A 309 -2.02 20.71 9.80
C ILE A 309 -2.92 19.64 9.20
N ASN A 310 -3.94 19.24 9.97
CA ASN A 310 -5.14 18.56 9.51
C ASN A 310 -5.87 19.45 8.46
N ILE A 311 -5.19 19.84 7.38
CA ILE A 311 -5.80 20.55 6.27
C ILE A 311 -6.55 19.49 5.48
N CYS A 312 -7.86 19.61 5.58
CA CYS A 312 -8.83 19.13 4.63
C CYS A 312 -8.38 19.47 3.19
N MET A 313 -7.55 18.65 2.57
CA MET A 313 -7.10 18.80 1.19
C MET A 313 -8.13 18.16 0.24
N HIS A 314 -9.36 18.69 0.25
CA HIS A 314 -10.31 18.45 -0.83
C HIS A 314 -9.97 19.28 -2.10
N SER A 315 -9.03 20.22 -2.03
CA SER A 315 -8.77 21.21 -3.10
C SER A 315 -7.50 20.98 -3.94
N GLU A 316 -6.56 20.14 -3.51
CA GLU A 316 -5.27 19.99 -4.22
C GLU A 316 -5.27 18.90 -5.31
N LEU A 317 -6.08 17.84 -5.18
CA LEU A 317 -6.25 16.88 -6.28
C LEU A 317 -6.92 17.55 -7.50
N ALA A 318 -7.89 18.44 -7.29
CA ALA A 318 -8.51 19.22 -8.35
C ALA A 318 -7.50 20.17 -9.06
N SER A 319 -6.49 20.65 -8.33
CA SER A 319 -5.46 21.55 -8.84
C SER A 319 -4.40 20.80 -9.63
N ILE A 320 -4.04 19.58 -9.22
CA ILE A 320 -3.14 18.67 -9.97
C ILE A 320 -3.84 18.18 -11.25
N PHE A 321 -5.13 17.82 -11.20
CA PHE A 321 -5.90 17.48 -12.41
C PHE A 321 -6.10 18.68 -13.34
N LYS A 322 -6.27 19.91 -12.82
CA LYS A 322 -6.28 21.14 -13.65
C LYS A 322 -4.93 21.41 -14.30
N LEU A 323 -3.82 21.19 -13.60
CA LEU A 323 -2.47 21.35 -14.15
C LEU A 323 -2.16 20.30 -15.24
N LEU A 324 -2.63 19.07 -15.08
CA LEU A 324 -2.50 18.02 -16.09
C LEU A 324 -3.42 18.27 -17.30
N ARG A 325 -4.63 18.80 -17.09
CA ARG A 325 -5.56 19.19 -18.17
C ARG A 325 -5.10 20.41 -18.97
N ASN A 326 -4.45 21.37 -18.32
CA ASN A 326 -3.90 22.56 -18.98
C ASN A 326 -2.60 22.28 -19.75
N ARG A 327 -1.88 21.18 -19.44
CA ARG A 327 -0.74 20.72 -20.25
C ARG A 327 -1.14 19.89 -21.48
N ALA A 328 -2.33 19.31 -21.48
CA ALA A 328 -2.87 18.59 -22.64
C ALA A 328 -3.48 19.51 -23.72
N SER A 329 -3.64 20.81 -23.43
CA SER A 329 -4.20 21.81 -24.37
C SER A 329 -3.15 22.74 -25.00
N THR A 330 -1.87 22.52 -24.71
CA THR A 330 -0.74 23.26 -25.29
C THR A 330 0.11 22.35 -26.18
N PHE A 331 -0.50 21.77 -27.22
CA PHE A 331 0.21 21.38 -28.42
C PHE A 331 -0.27 22.29 -29.55
N PRO A 332 0.60 23.06 -30.21
CA PRO A 332 0.20 23.78 -31.41
C PRO A 332 -0.14 22.76 -32.51
N PRO A 333 -1.09 23.05 -33.41
CA PRO A 333 -1.32 22.22 -34.57
C PRO A 333 -0.03 22.20 -35.41
N ALA A 334 0.50 21.02 -35.67
CA ALA A 334 1.53 20.83 -36.69
C ALA A 334 0.87 21.08 -38.06
N ASN A 335 1.07 22.27 -38.60
CA ASN A 335 0.94 22.53 -40.03
C ASN A 335 2.29 22.19 -40.67
N GLY A 336 2.28 21.27 -41.64
CA GLY A 336 3.43 20.81 -42.41
C GLY A 336 3.16 19.46 -43.02
#